data_AF-A0A3N5QQ20-F1
#
_entry.id   AF-A0A3N5QQ20-F1
#
_cell.length_a   1.000
_cell.length_b   1.000
_cell.length_c   1.000
_cell.angle_alpha   90.00
_cell.angle_beta   90.00
_cell.angle_gamma   90.00
#
_symmetry.space_group_name_H-M   'P 1'
#
loop_
_entity.id
_entity.type
_entity.pdbx_description
1 polymer ?
#
loop_
_entity_poly.entity_id
_entity_poly.type
_entity_poly.pdbx_seq_one_letter_code
_entity_poly.pdbx_strand_id
1 'polypeptide(L)'
;MKCKFVITIVVILLAANLYSQQRDYPLVSVPQTKDMNLPEGWILGGSNPHDYSAGVDLQESQSGFSSAYLKSISSKPVGFVTLMQTFKANNYRSQRIKLTAFLKTRFVSGGASLWMRINDAVGKPLAFDDMRERPFLGSMEWTSVDIVLDVPPMSDEIAFGFLLRGKGQVWIDNISVSMVGEDVPVTDILKTKTDVYSPKNLDFEE
;
A
#
# COMPACT_ATOMS: atom_id res chain seq x y z
N MET A 1 18.77 18.26 -52.09
CA MET A 1 19.07 17.04 -51.32
C MET A 1 18.80 17.30 -49.84
N LYS A 2 17.85 16.53 -49.30
CA LYS A 2 17.41 16.23 -47.92
C LYS A 2 18.01 17.03 -46.74
N CYS A 3 17.12 17.73 -46.03
CA CYS A 3 17.22 18.08 -44.62
C CYS A 3 15.84 17.86 -43.98
N LYS A 4 15.80 17.55 -42.68
CA LYS A 4 14.65 17.25 -41.78
C LYS A 4 14.48 15.77 -41.42
N PHE A 5 14.02 15.54 -40.19
CA PHE A 5 13.82 14.28 -39.45
C PHE A 5 14.93 13.83 -38.49
N VAL A 6 15.20 14.61 -37.42
CA VAL A 6 15.86 14.05 -36.22
C VAL A 6 15.20 14.46 -34.88
N ILE A 7 14.34 15.48 -34.84
CA ILE A 7 13.92 16.07 -33.54
C ILE A 7 12.74 15.35 -32.87
N THR A 8 11.94 14.56 -33.59
CA THR A 8 10.72 13.94 -33.02
C THR A 8 10.99 12.71 -32.13
N ILE A 9 12.12 12.02 -32.32
CA ILE A 9 12.39 10.74 -31.63
C ILE A 9 12.82 10.95 -30.16
N VAL A 10 13.47 12.07 -29.83
CA VAL A 10 14.00 12.32 -28.48
C VAL A 10 12.89 12.67 -27.48
N VAL A 11 11.84 13.37 -27.91
CA VAL A 11 10.73 13.76 -27.02
C VAL A 11 9.83 12.58 -26.66
N ILE A 12 9.64 11.63 -27.58
CA ILE A 12 8.85 10.41 -27.32
C ILE A 12 9.59 9.48 -26.34
N LEU A 13 10.92 9.41 -26.40
CA LEU A 13 11.74 8.64 -25.45
C LEU A 13 11.79 9.28 -24.05
N LEU A 14 11.72 10.61 -23.95
CA LEU A 14 11.60 11.30 -22.65
C LEU A 14 10.20 11.14 -22.03
N ALA A 15 9.13 11.11 -22.84
CA ALA A 15 7.78 10.86 -22.35
C ALA A 15 7.55 9.38 -21.95
N ALA A 16 8.13 8.43 -22.68
CA ALA A 16 8.02 7.00 -22.37
C ALA A 16 8.69 6.63 -21.03
N ASN A 17 9.79 7.31 -20.67
CA ASN A 17 10.46 7.12 -19.38
C ASN A 17 9.72 7.76 -18.18
N LEU A 18 8.78 8.68 -18.43
CA LEU A 18 7.89 9.20 -17.39
C LEU A 18 6.64 8.33 -17.19
N TYR A 19 6.28 7.50 -18.18
CA TYR A 19 5.15 6.57 -18.09
C TYR A 19 5.51 5.21 -17.47
N SER A 20 6.78 4.80 -17.52
CA SER A 20 7.25 3.54 -16.92
C SER A 20 7.42 3.59 -15.39
N GLN A 21 6.97 4.67 -14.74
CA GLN A 21 6.93 4.78 -13.27
C GLN A 21 5.54 4.47 -12.68
N GLN A 22 4.70 3.77 -13.45
CA GLN A 22 3.62 2.99 -12.87
C GLN A 22 4.27 1.85 -12.10
N ARG A 23 4.46 2.07 -10.79
CA ARG A 23 4.97 1.06 -9.86
C ARG A 23 3.96 -0.07 -9.75
N ASP A 24 3.95 -0.94 -10.74
CA ASP A 24 3.59 -2.33 -10.54
C ASP A 24 4.54 -2.82 -9.46
N TYR A 25 4.00 -3.13 -8.29
CA TYR A 25 4.74 -3.84 -7.26
C TYR A 25 4.72 -5.30 -7.70
N PRO A 26 5.79 -5.85 -8.31
CA PRO A 26 5.83 -7.28 -8.52
C PRO A 26 5.70 -7.93 -7.14
N LEU A 27 4.74 -8.84 -7.01
CA LEU A 27 4.69 -9.77 -5.90
C LEU A 27 5.90 -10.69 -6.06
N VAL A 28 7.08 -10.21 -5.65
CA VAL A 28 8.27 -11.05 -5.57
C VAL A 28 8.02 -11.99 -4.41
N SER A 29 7.57 -13.20 -4.70
CA SER A 29 7.57 -14.31 -3.75
C SER A 29 9.02 -14.58 -3.39
N VAL A 30 9.45 -14.06 -2.24
CA VAL A 30 10.79 -14.31 -1.71
C VAL A 30 10.85 -15.79 -1.35
N PRO A 31 11.83 -16.55 -1.86
CA PRO A 31 12.05 -17.91 -1.38
C PRO A 31 12.21 -17.87 0.14
N GLN A 32 11.34 -18.58 0.85
CA GLN A 32 11.32 -18.59 2.32
C GLN A 32 12.64 -19.18 2.83
N THR A 33 13.60 -18.31 3.15
CA THR A 33 14.78 -18.72 3.89
C THR A 33 14.34 -19.02 5.32
N LYS A 34 14.16 -20.31 5.60
CA LYS A 34 14.23 -21.02 6.88
C LYS A 34 14.23 -20.10 8.13
N ASP A 35 13.12 -20.13 8.87
CA ASP A 35 12.90 -19.60 10.24
C ASP A 35 12.29 -18.18 10.38
N MET A 36 11.35 -17.78 9.51
CA MET A 36 10.38 -16.72 9.86
C MET A 36 9.06 -17.35 10.29
N ASN A 37 8.71 -17.26 11.57
CA ASN A 37 7.39 -17.62 12.11
C ASN A 37 6.36 -16.58 11.68
N LEU A 38 6.04 -16.57 10.39
CA LEU A 38 5.00 -15.72 9.83
C LEU A 38 3.64 -16.19 10.35
N PRO A 39 2.70 -15.27 10.65
CA PRO A 39 1.35 -15.66 10.97
C PRO A 39 0.71 -16.40 9.78
N GLU A 40 -0.13 -17.39 10.09
CA GLU A 40 -0.77 -18.24 9.08
C GLU A 40 -1.55 -17.39 8.04
N GLY A 41 -1.38 -17.71 6.76
CA GLY A 41 -2.02 -17.00 5.66
C GLY A 41 -1.42 -15.63 5.33
N TRP A 42 -0.36 -15.18 6.00
CA TRP A 42 0.35 -13.94 5.67
C TRP A 42 1.51 -14.18 4.71
N ILE A 43 1.63 -13.29 3.73
CA ILE A 43 2.65 -13.33 2.69
C ILE A 43 3.66 -12.23 2.96
N LEU A 44 4.94 -12.58 3.00
CA LEU A 44 6.04 -11.61 3.05
C LEU A 44 6.37 -11.13 1.63
N GLY A 45 6.49 -9.83 1.47
CA GLY A 45 6.92 -9.19 0.23
C GLY A 45 7.73 -7.91 0.50
N GLY A 46 7.90 -7.12 -0.55
CA GLY A 46 8.65 -5.86 -0.49
C GLY A 46 9.78 -5.83 -1.52
N SER A 47 10.44 -4.68 -1.64
CA SER A 47 11.52 -4.51 -2.62
C SER A 47 12.85 -5.10 -2.16
N ASN A 48 13.10 -5.14 -0.85
CA ASN A 48 14.36 -5.58 -0.26
C ASN A 48 14.14 -6.41 1.03
N PRO A 49 13.34 -7.48 1.00
CA PRO A 49 12.91 -8.19 2.21
C PRO A 49 14.07 -8.79 3.02
N HIS A 50 15.21 -9.09 2.40
CA HIS A 50 16.42 -9.58 3.08
C HIS A 50 17.05 -8.58 4.07
N ASP A 51 16.75 -7.28 3.96
CA ASP A 51 17.20 -6.26 4.91
C ASP A 51 16.38 -6.22 6.21
N TYR A 52 15.34 -7.06 6.29
CA TYR A 52 14.33 -7.04 7.34
C TYR A 52 14.06 -8.45 7.90
N SER A 53 13.53 -8.48 9.12
CA SER A 53 12.89 -9.66 9.70
C SER A 53 11.39 -9.40 9.90
N ALA A 54 10.62 -10.48 9.92
CA ALA A 54 9.18 -10.45 10.09
C ALA A 54 8.71 -11.66 10.89
N GLY A 55 7.60 -11.53 11.59
CA GLY A 55 7.00 -12.66 12.32
C GLY A 55 5.97 -12.22 13.35
N VAL A 56 5.73 -13.11 14.31
CA VAL A 56 4.85 -12.87 15.46
C VAL A 56 5.68 -12.53 16.70
N ASP A 57 5.27 -11.49 17.43
CA ASP A 57 5.79 -11.10 18.74
C ASP A 57 4.77 -11.52 19.81
N LEU A 58 5.22 -12.27 20.82
CA LEU A 58 4.39 -12.78 21.92
C LEU A 58 4.52 -11.94 23.20
N GLN A 59 5.34 -10.89 23.18
CA GLN A 59 5.60 -10.01 24.34
C GLN A 59 5.03 -8.61 24.14
N GLU A 60 4.90 -8.17 22.89
CA GLU A 60 4.30 -6.90 22.55
C GLU A 60 2.99 -7.15 21.79
N SER A 61 1.86 -6.74 22.35
CA SER A 61 0.54 -6.88 21.76
C SER A 61 -0.35 -5.70 22.13
N GLN A 62 -1.25 -5.31 21.23
CA GLN A 62 -2.28 -4.33 21.54
C GLN A 62 -3.48 -4.99 22.21
N SER A 63 -3.79 -6.22 21.81
CA SER A 63 -4.88 -7.03 22.32
C SER A 63 -4.47 -8.50 22.42
N GLY A 64 -5.05 -9.23 23.38
CA GLY A 64 -4.74 -10.66 23.54
C GLY A 64 -3.28 -10.91 23.91
N PHE A 65 -2.61 -11.80 23.16
CA PHE A 65 -1.30 -12.37 23.53
C PHE A 65 -0.20 -12.19 22.48
N SER A 66 -0.50 -11.61 21.30
CA SER A 66 0.48 -11.54 20.22
C SER A 66 0.18 -10.44 19.21
N SER A 67 1.23 -9.91 18.56
CA SER A 67 1.12 -9.03 17.39
C SER A 67 2.02 -9.50 16.25
N ALA A 68 1.78 -9.04 15.02
CA ALA A 68 2.71 -9.25 13.92
C ALA A 68 3.70 -8.08 13.83
N TYR A 69 4.93 -8.32 13.39
CA TYR A 69 5.95 -7.27 13.29
C TYR A 69 6.75 -7.32 11.99
N LEU A 70 7.33 -6.15 11.66
CA LEU A 70 8.37 -5.96 10.66
C LEU A 70 9.52 -5.17 11.32
N LYS A 71 10.76 -5.60 11.12
CA LYS A 71 11.94 -4.97 11.75
C LYS A 71 13.11 -4.92 10.78
N SER A 72 13.78 -3.78 10.68
CA SER A 72 15.04 -3.70 9.95
C SER A 72 16.15 -4.44 10.69
N ILE A 73 16.89 -5.31 10.00
CA ILE A 73 18.07 -6.02 10.54
C ILE A 73 19.39 -5.53 9.92
N SER A 74 19.32 -4.89 8.75
CA SER A 74 20.45 -4.24 8.10
C SER A 74 20.82 -2.91 8.78
N SER A 75 22.09 -2.56 8.78
CA SER A 75 22.58 -1.25 9.28
C SER A 75 22.28 -0.09 8.31
N LYS A 76 21.97 -0.41 7.05
CA LYS A 76 21.61 0.53 5.97
C LYS A 76 20.51 -0.10 5.09
N PRO A 77 19.31 -0.34 5.64
CA PRO A 77 18.24 -0.98 4.89
C PRO A 77 17.80 -0.10 3.73
N VAL A 78 17.64 -0.70 2.56
CA VAL A 78 17.11 -0.03 1.37
C VAL A 78 15.68 -0.51 1.11
N GLY A 79 14.88 0.28 0.41
CA GLY A 79 13.56 -0.16 -0.01
C GLY A 79 12.58 -0.35 1.15
N PHE A 80 11.72 -1.36 1.06
CA PHE A 80 10.71 -1.68 2.08
C PHE A 80 10.45 -3.19 2.17
N VAL A 81 9.84 -3.60 3.27
CA VAL A 81 9.25 -4.92 3.51
C VAL A 81 7.77 -4.77 3.82
N THR A 82 6.95 -5.75 3.48
CA THR A 82 5.54 -5.80 3.84
C THR A 82 5.12 -7.22 4.22
N LEU A 83 4.22 -7.31 5.20
CA LEU A 83 3.40 -8.49 5.41
C LEU A 83 1.99 -8.16 4.95
N MET A 84 1.40 -9.06 4.18
CA MET A 84 0.10 -8.82 3.55
C MET A 84 -0.76 -10.07 3.43
N GLN A 85 -2.05 -9.86 3.19
CA GLN A 85 -3.03 -10.86 2.81
C GLN A 85 -3.84 -10.40 1.61
N THR A 86 -4.48 -11.37 0.96
CA THR A 86 -5.40 -11.15 -0.16
C THR A 86 -6.65 -11.97 0.06
N PHE A 87 -7.81 -11.42 -0.31
CA PHE A 87 -9.08 -12.15 -0.31
C PHE A 87 -9.98 -11.69 -1.46
N LYS A 88 -10.98 -12.52 -1.80
CA LYS A 88 -11.91 -12.23 -2.90
C LYS A 88 -12.86 -11.08 -2.55
N ALA A 89 -13.06 -10.18 -3.51
CA ALA A 89 -13.89 -8.99 -3.34
C ALA A 89 -15.40 -9.27 -3.39
N ASN A 90 -15.84 -10.50 -3.69
CA ASN A 90 -17.23 -10.86 -4.01
C ASN A 90 -18.27 -10.27 -3.04
N ASN A 91 -18.01 -10.34 -1.72
CA ASN A 91 -18.96 -9.88 -0.70
C ASN A 91 -18.93 -8.37 -0.44
N TYR A 92 -17.99 -7.66 -1.07
CA TYR A 92 -17.73 -6.24 -0.83
C TYR A 92 -17.95 -5.38 -2.08
N ARG A 93 -18.24 -5.99 -3.25
CA ARG A 93 -18.52 -5.25 -4.49
C ARG A 93 -19.64 -4.23 -4.30
N SER A 94 -19.42 -3.04 -4.83
CA SER A 94 -20.34 -1.89 -4.71
C SER A 94 -20.55 -1.41 -3.27
N GLN A 95 -19.65 -1.74 -2.35
CA GLN A 95 -19.66 -1.25 -0.97
C GLN A 95 -18.48 -0.31 -0.74
N ARG A 96 -18.60 0.53 0.29
CA ARG A 96 -17.45 1.20 0.90
C ARG A 96 -16.94 0.36 2.06
N ILE A 97 -15.64 0.10 2.09
CA ILE A 97 -15.01 -0.66 3.17
C ILE A 97 -14.00 0.20 3.93
N LYS A 98 -13.93 -0.04 5.23
CA LYS A 98 -12.92 0.49 6.12
C LYS A 98 -12.05 -0.65 6.63
N LEU A 99 -10.75 -0.54 6.39
CA LEU A 99 -9.72 -1.34 7.02
C LEU A 99 -9.21 -0.56 8.23
N THR A 100 -9.30 -1.14 9.42
CA THR A 100 -8.73 -0.57 10.66
C THR A 100 -7.66 -1.48 11.22
N ALA A 101 -6.64 -0.92 11.85
CA ALA A 101 -5.65 -1.65 12.61
C ALA A 101 -5.03 -0.77 13.70
N PHE A 102 -4.34 -1.38 14.67
CA PHE A 102 -3.47 -0.65 15.57
C PHE A 102 -2.02 -0.82 15.15
N LEU A 103 -1.28 0.28 15.08
CA LEU A 103 0.15 0.28 14.79
C LEU A 103 0.94 0.82 15.99
N LYS A 104 2.05 0.17 16.31
CA LYS A 104 3.09 0.67 17.21
C LYS A 104 4.41 0.73 16.47
N THR A 105 5.23 1.73 16.74
CA THR A 105 6.51 1.90 16.07
C THR A 105 7.65 2.18 17.03
N ARG A 106 8.86 1.78 16.64
CA ARG A 106 10.09 2.07 17.36
C ARG A 106 11.20 2.47 16.40
N PHE A 107 11.72 3.68 16.56
CA PHE A 107 12.84 4.25 15.79
C PHE A 107 12.67 4.17 14.27
N VAL A 108 11.44 4.35 13.78
CA VAL A 108 11.13 4.34 12.35
C VAL A 108 11.64 5.61 11.68
N SER A 109 12.40 5.45 10.59
CA SER A 109 13.03 6.58 9.88
C SER A 109 12.53 6.78 8.45
N GLY A 110 12.19 5.70 7.74
CA GLY A 110 11.69 5.79 6.37
C GLY A 110 10.17 5.70 6.23
N GLY A 111 9.46 5.43 7.33
CA GLY A 111 8.00 5.33 7.37
C GLY A 111 7.50 3.92 7.63
N ALA A 112 6.44 3.83 8.41
CA ALA A 112 5.63 2.62 8.58
C ALA A 112 4.16 2.96 8.32
N SER A 113 3.45 2.07 7.64
CA SER A 113 2.12 2.37 7.11
C SER A 113 1.27 1.11 6.99
N LEU A 114 -0.05 1.27 7.17
CA LEU A 114 -1.04 0.34 6.63
C LEU A 114 -1.19 0.60 5.13
N TRP A 115 -1.67 -0.38 4.37
CA TRP A 115 -2.07 -0.20 2.99
C TRP A 115 -3.22 -1.13 2.61
N MET A 116 -4.04 -0.69 1.66
CA MET A 116 -5.12 -1.47 1.06
C MET A 116 -5.20 -1.16 -0.43
N ARG A 117 -5.41 -2.20 -1.24
CA ARG A 117 -5.55 -2.14 -2.69
C ARG A 117 -6.69 -3.01 -3.16
N ILE A 118 -7.49 -2.50 -4.07
CA ILE A 118 -8.55 -3.25 -4.74
C ILE A 118 -8.13 -3.46 -6.18
N ASN A 119 -8.15 -4.70 -6.65
CA ASN A 119 -7.72 -5.07 -7.99
C ASN A 119 -8.91 -5.61 -8.81
N ASP A 120 -8.88 -5.37 -10.12
CA ASP A 120 -9.73 -6.10 -11.06
C ASP A 120 -9.21 -7.53 -11.33
N ALA A 121 -9.92 -8.28 -12.18
CA ALA A 121 -9.58 -9.67 -12.50
C ALA A 121 -8.23 -9.85 -13.22
N VAL A 122 -7.62 -8.79 -13.77
CA VAL A 122 -6.30 -8.85 -14.39
C VAL A 122 -5.20 -8.27 -13.48
N GLY A 123 -5.52 -7.95 -12.23
CA GLY A 123 -4.58 -7.42 -11.25
C GLY A 123 -4.36 -5.91 -11.34
N LYS A 124 -5.13 -5.18 -12.16
CA LYS A 124 -5.02 -3.73 -12.25
C LYS A 124 -5.63 -3.09 -11.00
N PRO A 125 -4.92 -2.16 -10.33
CA PRO A 125 -5.47 -1.42 -9.19
C PRO A 125 -6.65 -0.54 -9.62
N LEU A 126 -7.76 -0.67 -8.91
CA LEU A 126 -8.99 0.11 -9.05
C LEU A 126 -9.14 1.18 -7.96
N ALA A 127 -8.67 0.88 -6.74
CA ALA A 127 -8.62 1.81 -5.60
C ALA A 127 -7.38 1.48 -4.78
N PHE A 128 -6.72 2.49 -4.19
CA PHE A 128 -5.49 2.27 -3.45
C PHE A 128 -5.24 3.36 -2.40
N ASP A 129 -4.66 2.96 -1.28
CA ASP A 129 -4.06 3.85 -0.29
C ASP A 129 -2.95 3.07 0.44
N ASP A 130 -1.79 3.69 0.61
CA ASP A 130 -0.63 3.13 1.32
C ASP A 130 -0.11 4.03 2.43
N MET A 131 -0.91 5.01 2.86
CA MET A 131 -0.58 6.01 3.86
C MET A 131 0.73 6.76 3.59
N ARG A 132 1.22 6.84 2.34
CA ARG A 132 2.51 7.49 2.05
C ARG A 132 2.56 8.97 2.42
N GLU A 133 1.42 9.64 2.45
CA GLU A 133 1.30 11.06 2.84
C GLU A 133 1.12 11.25 4.35
N ARG A 134 0.83 10.16 5.08
CA ARG A 134 0.61 10.14 6.52
C ARG A 134 1.33 8.96 7.21
N PRO A 135 2.63 8.72 6.94
CA PRO A 135 3.33 7.57 7.49
C PRO A 135 3.64 7.77 8.97
N PHE A 136 3.84 6.67 9.69
CA PHE A 136 4.37 6.71 11.05
C PHE A 136 5.88 6.89 11.02
N LEU A 137 6.39 7.84 11.81
CA LEU A 137 7.80 8.16 11.95
C LEU A 137 8.18 8.20 13.43
N GLY A 138 9.43 7.85 13.72
CA GLY A 138 9.97 7.81 15.08
C GLY A 138 9.44 6.61 15.89
N SER A 139 9.16 6.85 17.16
CA SER A 139 8.59 5.87 18.07
C SER A 139 7.22 6.37 18.51
N MET A 140 6.21 5.52 18.37
CA MET A 140 4.83 5.82 18.73
C MET A 140 4.23 4.60 19.42
N GLU A 141 3.46 4.83 20.47
CA GLU A 141 2.66 3.78 21.10
C GLU A 141 1.50 3.34 20.20
N TRP A 142 0.84 2.24 20.57
CA TRP A 142 -0.30 1.68 19.84
C TRP A 142 -1.33 2.75 19.50
N THR A 143 -1.48 3.01 18.20
CA THR A 143 -2.36 4.04 17.66
C THR A 143 -3.26 3.40 16.60
N SER A 144 -4.57 3.65 16.69
CA SER A 144 -5.53 3.20 15.68
C SER A 144 -5.32 3.98 14.39
N VAL A 145 -5.33 3.27 13.27
CA VAL A 145 -5.26 3.82 11.91
C VAL A 145 -6.30 3.17 11.03
N ASP A 146 -6.70 3.87 9.96
CA ASP A 146 -7.64 3.34 9.00
C ASP A 146 -7.40 3.81 7.56
N ILE A 147 -7.95 3.00 6.65
CA ILE A 147 -8.04 3.24 5.21
C ILE A 147 -9.47 2.97 4.79
N VAL A 148 -10.04 3.87 3.98
CA VAL A 148 -11.42 3.76 3.50
C VAL A 148 -11.42 3.81 1.97
N LEU A 149 -11.83 2.72 1.33
CA LEU A 149 -11.92 2.63 -0.14
C LEU A 149 -13.33 2.21 -0.57
N ASP A 150 -13.77 2.75 -1.70
CA ASP A 150 -14.91 2.21 -2.43
C ASP A 150 -14.46 0.98 -3.21
N VAL A 151 -15.26 -0.09 -3.22
CA VAL A 151 -14.97 -1.34 -3.92
C VAL A 151 -15.78 -1.38 -5.22
N PRO A 152 -15.18 -1.15 -6.41
CA PRO A 152 -15.96 -1.11 -7.64
C PRO A 152 -16.62 -2.46 -7.97
N PRO A 153 -17.72 -2.47 -8.75
CA PRO A 153 -18.45 -3.69 -9.09
C PRO A 153 -17.61 -4.77 -9.80
N MET A 154 -16.62 -4.34 -10.58
CA MET A 154 -15.70 -5.20 -11.34
C MET A 154 -14.51 -5.73 -10.52
N SER A 155 -14.47 -5.48 -9.21
CA SER A 155 -13.37 -5.93 -8.35
C SER A 155 -13.32 -7.46 -8.23
N ASP A 156 -12.12 -8.01 -8.26
CA ASP A 156 -11.88 -9.45 -8.04
C ASP A 156 -11.17 -9.71 -6.71
N GLU A 157 -10.20 -8.89 -6.35
CA GLU A 157 -9.34 -9.09 -5.18
C GLU A 157 -9.22 -7.83 -4.34
N ILE A 158 -9.23 -8.00 -3.02
CA ILE A 158 -8.81 -6.99 -2.05
C ILE A 158 -7.51 -7.49 -1.41
N ALA A 159 -6.46 -6.69 -1.51
CA ALA A 159 -5.17 -6.91 -0.90
C ALA A 159 -4.92 -5.86 0.18
N PHE A 160 -4.38 -6.24 1.32
CA PHE A 160 -4.04 -5.31 2.38
C PHE A 160 -2.85 -5.81 3.19
N GLY A 161 -2.24 -4.89 3.93
CA GLY A 161 -1.16 -5.25 4.83
C GLY A 161 -0.57 -4.02 5.49
N PHE A 162 0.62 -4.20 6.04
CA PHE A 162 1.41 -3.12 6.60
C PHE A 162 2.84 -3.25 6.10
N LEU A 163 3.55 -2.13 6.09
CA LEU A 163 4.90 -2.04 5.57
C LEU A 163 5.82 -1.25 6.48
N LEU A 164 7.11 -1.54 6.35
CA LEU A 164 8.20 -0.77 6.94
C LEU A 164 9.19 -0.37 5.84
N ARG A 165 9.52 0.91 5.79
CA ARG A 165 10.53 1.49 4.91
C ARG A 165 11.72 1.96 5.74
N GLY A 166 12.92 1.52 5.37
CA GLY A 166 14.15 1.94 6.03
C GLY A 166 14.29 1.38 7.46
N LYS A 167 14.99 2.12 8.34
CA LYS A 167 15.26 1.63 9.70
C LYS A 167 14.04 1.72 10.59
N GLY A 168 13.93 0.76 11.51
CA GLY A 168 13.00 0.78 12.63
C GLY A 168 12.33 -0.57 12.86
N GLN A 169 11.27 -0.53 13.66
CA GLN A 169 10.35 -1.65 13.87
C GLN A 169 8.92 -1.12 13.90
N VAL A 170 8.01 -1.88 13.30
CA VAL A 170 6.57 -1.67 13.40
C VAL A 170 5.90 -2.97 13.82
N TRP A 171 4.93 -2.84 14.70
CA TRP A 171 4.00 -3.91 15.06
C TRP A 171 2.60 -3.53 14.58
N ILE A 172 1.82 -4.54 14.21
CA ILE A 172 0.40 -4.42 13.88
C ILE A 172 -0.41 -5.42 14.70
N ASP A 173 -1.60 -5.02 15.10
CA ASP A 173 -2.55 -5.89 15.79
C ASP A 173 -3.99 -5.41 15.54
N ASN A 174 -4.96 -6.29 15.84
CA ASN A 174 -6.40 -6.03 15.84
C ASN A 174 -6.90 -5.43 14.52
N ILE A 175 -6.61 -6.14 13.42
CA ILE A 175 -7.01 -5.75 12.06
C ILE A 175 -8.48 -6.11 11.84
N SER A 176 -9.25 -5.18 11.28
CA SER A 176 -10.65 -5.40 10.92
C SER A 176 -11.00 -4.80 9.58
N VAL A 177 -11.81 -5.52 8.80
CA VAL A 177 -12.41 -5.04 7.56
C VAL A 177 -13.92 -4.97 7.77
N SER A 178 -14.49 -3.77 7.66
CA SER A 178 -15.94 -3.54 7.84
C SER A 178 -16.51 -2.73 6.69
N MET A 179 -17.79 -2.97 6.36
CA MET A 179 -18.53 -2.10 5.45
C MET A 179 -18.97 -0.84 6.21
N VAL A 180 -18.88 0.31 5.56
CA VAL A 180 -19.29 1.61 6.12
C VAL A 180 -20.16 2.37 5.14
N GLY A 181 -20.88 3.38 5.62
CA GLY A 181 -21.73 4.23 4.79
C GLY A 181 -20.94 5.27 3.97
N GLU A 182 -21.63 5.91 3.03
CA GLU A 182 -21.06 6.96 2.18
C GLU A 182 -20.72 8.25 2.94
N ASP A 183 -21.20 8.38 4.17
CA ASP A 183 -20.90 9.46 5.11
C ASP A 183 -19.45 9.40 5.64
N VAL A 184 -18.77 8.25 5.53
CA VAL A 184 -17.36 8.09 5.90
C VAL A 184 -16.47 8.48 4.71
N PRO A 185 -15.62 9.52 4.80
CA PRO A 185 -14.78 9.96 3.68
C PRO A 185 -13.81 8.87 3.20
N VAL A 186 -13.61 8.78 1.88
CA VAL A 186 -12.61 7.88 1.29
C VAL A 186 -11.20 8.45 1.43
N THR A 187 -10.22 7.56 1.51
CA THR A 187 -8.79 7.89 1.56
C THR A 187 -8.06 7.49 0.26
N ASP A 188 -8.82 7.14 -0.79
CA ASP A 188 -8.31 6.63 -2.07
C ASP A 188 -7.44 7.65 -2.80
N ILE A 189 -6.15 7.34 -2.95
CA ILE A 189 -5.18 8.20 -3.63
C ILE A 189 -5.25 8.09 -5.16
N LEU A 190 -6.06 7.19 -5.70
CA LEU A 190 -6.31 7.08 -7.14
C LEU A 190 -7.44 8.01 -7.61
N LYS A 191 -8.40 8.33 -6.73
CA LYS A 191 -9.53 9.23 -7.05
C LYS A 191 -9.13 10.68 -7.25
N THR A 192 -8.09 11.15 -6.57
CA THR A 192 -7.60 12.54 -6.67
C THR A 192 -7.08 12.94 -8.06
N LYS A 193 -7.04 12.03 -9.05
CA LYS A 193 -6.65 12.35 -10.43
C LYS A 193 -7.80 12.42 -11.43
N THR A 194 -9.02 11.99 -11.11
CA THR A 194 -10.06 11.76 -12.13
C THR A 194 -11.34 12.57 -11.97
N ASP A 195 -11.59 13.23 -10.83
CA ASP A 195 -12.93 13.79 -10.54
C ASP A 195 -13.09 15.28 -10.88
N VAL A 196 -12.24 15.85 -11.74
CA VAL A 196 -12.41 17.23 -12.26
C VAL A 196 -12.42 17.25 -13.78
N TYR A 197 -13.27 16.43 -14.39
CA TYR A 197 -13.63 16.55 -15.81
C TYR A 197 -15.07 17.01 -15.98
N SER A 198 -15.44 18.10 -15.32
CA SER A 198 -16.60 18.88 -15.76
C SER A 198 -16.12 19.88 -16.81
N PRO A 199 -16.87 20.10 -17.91
CA PRO A 199 -16.56 21.22 -18.79
C PRO A 199 -16.54 22.52 -17.97
N LYS A 200 -15.46 23.29 -18.11
CA LYS A 200 -15.29 24.61 -17.50
C LYS A 200 -15.29 25.66 -18.60
N ASN A 201 -15.65 26.89 -18.26
CA ASN A 201 -15.63 28.03 -19.17
C ASN A 201 -16.37 27.74 -20.50
N LEU A 202 -17.59 27.18 -20.39
CA LEU A 202 -18.39 26.80 -21.56
C LEU A 202 -18.94 27.99 -22.34
N ASP A 203 -19.03 29.14 -21.68
CA ASP A 203 -19.44 30.42 -22.23
C ASP A 203 -18.25 31.29 -22.65
N PHE A 204 -17.01 30.92 -22.30
CA PHE A 204 -15.78 31.62 -22.68
C PHE A 204 -15.63 33.02 -22.07
N GLU A 205 -16.36 33.34 -21.02
CA GLU A 205 -16.40 34.69 -20.40
C GLU A 205 -15.48 34.82 -19.15
N GLU A 206 -14.50 33.91 -18.98
CA GLU A 206 -13.40 34.07 -18.01
C GLU A 206 -12.32 35.06 -18.47
#